data_AF-X1PXC3-F1
#
_entry.id   AF-X1PXC3-F1
#
_cell.length_a   1.000
_cell.length_b   1.000
_cell.length_c   1.000
_cell.angle_alpha   90.00
_cell.angle_beta   90.00
_cell.angle_gamma   90.00
#
_symmetry.space_group_name_H-M   'P 1'
#
loop_
_entity.id
_entity.type
_entity.pdbx_description
1 polymer ?
#
loop_
_entity_poly.entity_id
_entity_poly.type
_entity_poly.pdbx_seq_one_letter_code
_entity_poly.pdbx_strand_id
1 'polypeptide(L)'
;FDYEVTGFVIEEAATATTYLVQLGFSEVALTEPTTAQIAGERRTRLPIPATKSTELLEIKSQNIPAKAKLWGRVKSKAGGTETLGVSVVVARHIEITNPIPKLATWPWA
;
A
#
# COMPACT_ATOMS: atom_id res chain seq x y z
N PHE A 1 4.28 14.94 3.72
CA PHE A 1 4.92 13.84 2.98
C PHE A 1 3.83 12.89 2.65
N ASP A 2 3.84 12.39 1.42
CA ASP A 2 2.79 11.51 0.94
C ASP A 2 3.39 10.15 0.67
N TYR A 3 2.61 9.11 0.89
CA TYR A 3 3.01 7.76 0.53
C TYR A 3 2.19 7.34 -0.69
N GLU A 4 2.66 6.38 -1.43
CA GLU A 4 1.89 5.81 -2.52
C GLU A 4 2.18 4.33 -2.53
N VAL A 5 1.14 3.51 -2.46
CA VAL A 5 1.32 2.10 -2.72
C VAL A 5 1.18 1.90 -4.21
N THR A 6 2.23 1.36 -4.80
CA THR A 6 2.35 1.17 -6.25
C THR A 6 2.09 -0.29 -6.64
N GLY A 7 2.19 -1.23 -5.69
CA GLY A 7 1.86 -2.62 -5.95
C GLY A 7 1.87 -3.47 -4.69
N PHE A 8 1.23 -4.64 -4.80
CA PHE A 8 1.34 -5.70 -3.82
C PHE A 8 1.46 -7.06 -4.52
N VAL A 9 2.03 -8.01 -3.81
CA VAL A 9 2.21 -9.37 -4.28
C VAL A 9 1.65 -10.29 -3.21
N ILE A 10 0.73 -11.17 -3.60
CA ILE A 10 0.38 -12.33 -2.80
C ILE A 10 1.35 -13.43 -3.22
N GLU A 11 2.28 -13.73 -2.33
CA GLU A 11 3.32 -14.72 -2.57
C GLU A 11 2.72 -16.11 -2.46
N GLU A 12 1.94 -16.39 -1.42
CA GLU A 12 1.32 -17.69 -1.24
C GLU A 12 -0.10 -17.54 -0.70
N ALA A 13 -1.05 -18.23 -1.33
CA ALA A 13 -2.44 -18.34 -0.90
C ALA A 13 -2.92 -19.79 -1.05
N ALA A 14 -3.32 -20.41 0.05
CA ALA A 14 -3.82 -21.79 0.06
C ALA A 14 -5.29 -21.93 -0.36
N THR A 15 -6.03 -20.82 -0.42
CA THR A 15 -7.48 -20.82 -0.67
C THR A 15 -7.82 -20.07 -1.96
N ALA A 16 -8.67 -20.67 -2.79
CA ALA A 16 -9.31 -19.99 -3.90
C ALA A 16 -10.42 -19.05 -3.38
N THR A 17 -10.14 -17.76 -3.26
CA THR A 17 -11.09 -16.79 -2.70
C THR A 17 -10.81 -15.36 -3.17
N THR A 18 -11.63 -14.42 -2.72
CA THR A 18 -11.36 -13.00 -2.89
C THR A 18 -10.64 -12.47 -1.66
N TYR A 19 -9.50 -11.84 -1.90
CA TYR A 19 -8.73 -11.10 -0.91
C TYR A 19 -9.05 -9.62 -1.01
N LEU A 20 -9.30 -8.99 0.13
CA LEU A 20 -9.47 -7.55 0.26
C LEU A 20 -8.22 -6.97 0.89
N VAL A 21 -7.47 -6.22 0.12
CA VAL A 21 -6.26 -5.51 0.56
C VAL A 21 -6.66 -4.09 0.90
N GLN A 22 -6.35 -3.66 2.11
CA GLN A 22 -6.60 -2.31 2.57
C GLN A 22 -5.33 -1.70 3.12
N LEU A 23 -5.14 -0.43 2.82
CA LEU A 23 -3.97 0.35 3.21
C LEU A 23 -4.41 1.68 3.79
N GLY A 24 -3.59 2.21 4.68
CA GLY A 24 -3.89 3.43 5.38
C GLY A 24 -2.76 3.86 6.29
N PHE A 25 -3.11 4.68 7.27
CA PHE A 25 -2.20 5.12 8.32
C PHE A 25 -2.84 4.94 9.69
N SER A 26 -2.03 4.93 10.74
CA SER A 26 -2.52 5.01 12.12
C SER A 26 -1.73 6.04 12.88
N GLU A 27 -2.43 6.90 13.62
CA GLU A 27 -1.84 7.93 14.49
C GLU A 27 -1.40 7.36 15.83
N VAL A 28 -1.96 6.20 16.22
CA VAL A 28 -1.66 5.55 17.50
C VAL A 28 -1.04 4.18 17.24
N ALA A 29 0.15 3.95 17.80
CA ALA A 29 0.87 2.70 17.61
C ALA A 29 0.03 1.48 18.03
N LEU A 30 0.06 0.42 17.21
CA LEU A 30 -0.56 -0.89 17.48
C LEU A 30 -2.10 -0.91 17.50
N THR A 31 -2.75 0.19 17.11
CA THR A 31 -4.21 0.21 16.95
C THR A 31 -4.59 0.07 15.48
N GLU A 32 -5.64 -0.69 15.23
CA GLU A 32 -6.30 -0.75 13.93
C GLU A 32 -6.71 0.68 13.50
N PRO A 33 -6.46 1.08 12.25
CA PRO A 33 -6.87 2.38 11.77
C PRO A 33 -8.40 2.48 11.77
N THR A 34 -8.88 3.67 12.09
CA THR A 34 -10.28 4.02 11.91
C THR A 34 -10.65 4.03 10.43
N THR A 35 -11.94 3.96 10.10
CA THR A 35 -12.43 3.98 8.72
C THR A 35 -11.91 5.18 7.92
N ALA A 36 -11.78 6.35 8.54
CA ALA A 36 -11.27 7.56 7.89
C ALA A 36 -9.77 7.49 7.57
N GLN A 37 -9.03 6.64 8.27
CA GLN A 37 -7.59 6.48 8.09
C GLN A 37 -7.25 5.40 7.04
N ILE A 38 -8.24 4.65 6.56
CA ILE A 38 -8.11 3.73 5.42
C ILE A 38 -8.08 4.56 4.14
N ALA A 39 -6.92 4.57 3.48
CA ALA A 39 -6.68 5.33 2.25
C ALA A 39 -7.24 4.62 1.00
N GLY A 40 -7.46 3.31 1.06
CA GLY A 40 -8.06 2.57 -0.03
C GLY A 40 -8.32 1.10 0.27
N GLU A 41 -9.26 0.52 -0.46
CA GLU A 41 -9.51 -0.92 -0.53
C GLU A 41 -9.43 -1.39 -1.97
N ARG A 42 -8.75 -2.50 -2.19
CA ARG A 42 -8.77 -3.22 -3.46
C ARG A 42 -9.06 -4.69 -3.25
N ARG A 43 -9.68 -5.29 -4.26
CA ARG A 43 -10.17 -6.66 -4.21
C ARG A 43 -9.53 -7.45 -5.32
N THR A 44 -8.91 -8.55 -4.94
CA THR A 44 -8.21 -9.45 -5.83
C THR A 44 -8.80 -10.82 -5.68
N ARG A 45 -9.31 -11.36 -6.80
CA ARG A 45 -9.84 -12.72 -6.83
C ARG A 45 -8.74 -13.68 -7.26
N LEU A 46 -8.40 -14.62 -6.40
CA LEU A 46 -7.55 -15.76 -6.73
C LEU A 46 -8.45 -16.98 -6.96
N PRO A 47 -8.66 -17.41 -8.23
CA PRO A 47 -9.59 -18.50 -8.54
C PRO A 47 -9.03 -19.89 -8.22
N ILE A 48 -7.72 -19.99 -7.97
CA ILE A 48 -7.02 -21.19 -7.53
C ILE A 48 -5.99 -20.79 -6.46
N PRO A 49 -5.57 -21.72 -5.58
CA PRO A 49 -4.40 -21.50 -4.74
C PRO A 49 -3.21 -21.05 -5.60
N ALA A 50 -2.50 -20.02 -5.15
CA ALA A 50 -1.44 -19.40 -5.93
C ALA A 50 -0.13 -19.44 -5.14
N THR A 51 0.95 -19.83 -5.82
CA THR A 51 2.34 -19.77 -5.32
C THR A 51 3.05 -18.47 -5.72
N LYS A 52 2.42 -17.66 -6.58
CA LYS A 52 2.79 -16.27 -6.87
C LYS A 52 1.69 -15.59 -7.65
N SER A 53 1.14 -14.50 -7.12
CA SER A 53 0.23 -13.61 -7.84
C SER A 53 0.64 -12.16 -7.59
N THR A 54 1.05 -11.48 -8.66
CA THR A 54 1.46 -10.07 -8.62
C THR A 54 0.34 -9.22 -9.21
N GLU A 55 -0.12 -8.22 -8.47
CA GLU A 55 -1.06 -7.24 -8.99
C GLU A 55 -0.48 -5.84 -8.79
N LEU A 56 -0.32 -5.10 -9.89
CA LEU A 56 0.05 -3.71 -9.80
C LEU A 56 -1.17 -2.94 -9.30
N LEU A 57 -0.99 -2.26 -8.18
CA LEU A 57 -2.08 -1.62 -7.49
C LEU A 57 -1.66 -0.20 -7.14
N GLU A 58 -2.20 0.75 -7.90
CA GLU A 58 -2.04 2.16 -7.60
C GLU A 58 -3.11 2.55 -6.56
N ILE A 59 -2.73 2.56 -5.29
CA ILE A 59 -3.48 3.25 -4.23
C ILE A 59 -2.71 4.52 -3.92
N LYS A 60 -3.17 5.62 -4.51
CA LYS A 60 -2.68 6.97 -4.22
C LYS A 60 -3.04 7.32 -2.79
N SER A 61 -2.07 7.76 -1.98
CA SER A 61 -2.41 8.17 -0.62
C SER A 61 -3.08 9.53 -0.59
N GLN A 62 -3.98 9.65 0.38
CA GLN A 62 -4.36 10.89 1.03
C GLN A 62 -3.18 11.48 1.82
N ASN A 63 -3.25 12.76 2.19
CA ASN A 63 -2.25 13.38 3.07
C ASN A 63 -2.13 12.59 4.37
N ILE A 64 -0.94 12.07 4.66
CA ILE A 64 -0.66 11.31 5.89
C ILE A 64 -0.05 12.27 6.93
N PRO A 65 -0.61 12.37 8.14
CA PRO A 65 -0.09 13.22 9.20
C PRO A 65 1.36 12.89 9.55
N ALA A 66 2.12 13.91 9.99
CA ALA A 66 3.46 13.70 10.49
C ALA A 66 3.47 12.71 11.67
N LYS A 67 4.45 11.81 11.70
CA LYS A 67 4.61 10.74 12.72
C LYS A 67 3.53 9.63 12.71
N ALA A 68 2.61 9.63 11.75
CA ALA A 68 1.71 8.50 11.57
C ALA A 68 2.48 7.25 11.07
N LYS A 69 2.05 6.07 11.50
CA LYS A 69 2.59 4.78 11.03
C LYS A 69 1.79 4.31 9.83
N LEU A 70 2.48 3.78 8.81
CA LEU A 70 1.82 3.09 7.72
C LEU A 70 1.17 1.82 8.25
N TRP A 71 -0.03 1.51 7.75
CA TRP A 71 -0.75 0.32 8.12
C TRP A 71 -1.34 -0.35 6.87
N GLY A 72 -1.40 -1.69 6.91
CA GLY A 72 -2.06 -2.49 5.87
C GLY A 72 -2.69 -3.75 6.46
N ARG A 73 -3.78 -4.20 5.85
CA ARG A 73 -4.38 -5.51 6.14
C ARG A 73 -4.83 -6.22 4.89
N VAL A 74 -4.84 -7.55 4.97
CA VAL A 74 -5.49 -8.40 3.98
C VAL A 74 -6.58 -9.21 4.68
N LYS A 75 -7.79 -9.19 4.12
CA LYS A 75 -8.93 -9.98 4.59
C LYS A 75 -9.33 -10.99 3.53
N SER A 76 -9.43 -12.26 3.90
CA SER A 76 -10.00 -13.30 3.04
C SER A 76 -11.53 -13.31 3.16
N LYS A 77 -12.23 -13.47 2.04
CA LYS A 77 -13.68 -13.75 2.05
C LYS A 77 -14.03 -15.20 2.42
N ALA A 78 -13.05 -16.09 2.57
CA ALA A 78 -13.31 -17.51 2.86
C ALA A 78 -13.82 -17.76 4.30
N GLY A 79 -13.74 -16.76 5.19
CA GLY A 79 -14.36 -16.81 6.52
C GLY A 79 -13.61 -17.63 7.58
N GLY A 80 -12.39 -18.09 7.30
CA GLY A 80 -11.53 -18.83 8.23
C GLY A 80 -10.13 -18.21 8.40
N THR A 81 -9.34 -18.80 9.30
CA THR A 81 -7.92 -18.44 9.47
C THR A 81 -7.12 -18.95 8.28
N GLU A 82 -6.36 -18.07 7.63
CA GLU A 82 -5.51 -18.41 6.49
C GLU A 82 -4.08 -17.94 6.75
N THR A 83 -3.11 -18.70 6.24
CA THR A 83 -1.72 -18.24 6.13
C THR A 83 -1.53 -17.64 4.74
N LEU A 84 -1.04 -16.41 4.70
CA LEU A 84 -0.86 -15.65 3.46
C LEU A 84 0.53 -14.99 3.47
N GLY A 85 1.31 -15.21 2.42
CA GLY A 85 2.54 -14.45 2.17
C GLY A 85 2.21 -13.17 1.40
N VAL A 86 2.58 -12.00 1.93
CA VAL A 86 2.27 -10.71 1.28
C VAL A 86 3.49 -9.80 1.28
N SER A 87 3.80 -9.28 0.10
CA SER A 87 4.79 -8.23 -0.12
C SER A 87 4.09 -6.95 -0.60
N VAL A 88 4.47 -5.79 -0.05
CA VAL A 88 3.88 -4.48 -0.41
C VAL A 88 4.99 -3.52 -0.82
N VAL A 89 4.78 -2.81 -1.92
CA VAL A 89 5.71 -1.78 -2.41
C VAL A 89 5.15 -0.40 -2.12
N VAL A 90 5.90 0.38 -1.35
CA VAL A 90 5.51 1.72 -0.91
C VAL A 90 6.51 2.74 -1.44
N ALA A 91 6.04 3.65 -2.27
CA ALA A 91 6.76 4.86 -2.64
C ALA A 91 6.49 5.95 -1.60
N ARG A 92 7.48 6.82 -1.38
CA ARG A 92 7.37 7.97 -0.48
C ARG A 92 7.74 9.21 -1.26
N HIS A 93 6.84 10.19 -1.30
CA HIS A 93 7.13 11.51 -1.81
C HIS A 93 7.62 12.42 -0.67
N ILE A 94 8.84 12.91 -0.81
CA ILE A 94 9.43 13.90 0.09
C ILE A 94 9.59 15.20 -0.71
N GLU A 95 8.72 16.15 -0.42
CA GLU A 95 8.86 17.50 -0.95
C GLU A 95 10.06 18.19 -0.27
N ILE A 96 11.07 18.56 -1.07
CA ILE A 96 12.25 19.25 -0.57
C ILE A 96 11.93 20.74 -0.50
N THR A 97 11.73 21.26 0.70
CA THR A 97 11.37 22.67 0.97
C THR A 97 12.49 23.67 0.67
N ASN A 98 13.73 23.21 0.42
CA ASN A 98 14.80 24.04 -0.12
C ASN A 98 14.96 23.76 -1.61
N PRO A 99 14.42 24.61 -2.51
CA PRO A 99 14.62 24.44 -3.93
C PRO A 99 16.12 24.53 -4.23
N ILE A 100 16.69 23.47 -4.81
CA ILE A 100 17.97 23.60 -5.51
C ILE A 100 17.72 24.66 -6.60
N PRO A 101 18.51 25.75 -6.65
CA PRO A 101 18.35 26.75 -7.70
C PRO A 101 18.39 26.03 -9.04
N LYS A 102 17.35 26.18 -9.86
CA LYS A 102 17.38 25.67 -11.24
C LYS A 102 18.65 26.22 -11.89
N LEU A 103 19.47 25.37 -12.49
CA LEU A 103 20.60 25.83 -13.30
C LEU A 103 20.05 26.83 -14.32
N ALA A 104 20.48 28.08 -14.24
CA ALA A 104 20.01 29.15 -15.13
C ALA A 104 20.36 28.87 -16.60
N THR A 105 21.33 27.99 -16.83
CA THR A 105 21.77 27.50 -18.14
C THR A 105 21.88 25.98 -18.10
N TRP A 106 21.01 25.29 -18.84
CA TRP A 106 21.13 23.87 -19.14
C TRP A 106 22.32 23.66 -20.09
N PRO A 107 23.09 22.56 -20.00
CA PRO A 107 24.40 22.43 -20.67
C PRO A 107 24.36 22.19 -22.20
N TRP A 108 23.27 22.53 -22.88
CA TRP A 108 23.10 22.31 -24.32
C TRP A 108 22.36 23.48 -24.99
N ALA A 109 22.78 24.71 -24.70
CA ALA A 109 22.44 25.85 -25.55
C ALA A 109 23.21 25.76 -26.87
#